data_AF-A0A8T0J7K5-F1
#
_entry.id   AF-A0A8T0J7K5-F1
#
_cell.length_a   1.000
_cell.length_b   1.000
_cell.length_c   1.000
_cell.angle_alpha   90.00
_cell.angle_beta   90.00
_cell.angle_gamma   90.00
#
_symmetry.space_group_name_H-M   'P 1'
#
loop_
_entity.id
_entity.type
_entity.pdbx_description
1 polymer ?
#
loop_
_entity_poly.entity_id
_entity_poly.type
_entity_poly.pdbx_seq_one_letter_code
_entity_poly.pdbx_strand_id
1 'polypeptide(L)'
;MGLKFGIHVMRGISTAAVQANTPILGAKGSPDTKSGRPWLAADIAVPGTECKWMTCCFMGIDASSEGGRAFVKSLYDQYASWGVDFIKHDCVFGVPDLRISEIELVSKSIAEAGRPMVYSLSPGVQATPEIGSKVSNMANMYRVTADDWDTWSDLETHFDVARDFAAAGMIGAPSERGRSWPDLDMLPLGWLTDPGAPVGPHRWCNLSPAEQHTQVSLWAMAKSPLMYGGDLRAIDNATLSLITNPWILDINAHSVDNLELQSTPSHTSSKSSRFGLSDCKDEIPRRWSLRSVRHSQDANQVCWTSTASSERRWRKGEELPLKCLHWTPFASGSQVANTSSRMGFIASPPELHGCLAPVVLGISNTEVQQPSMQNVECSSEEPNQLWHLTAEGRLRNEHTGLCAIVVEEGERIWVARHSSDQVYYMAFFNLGSTATHMAVGIDTVIRRFVPSTKIIDVSSGSNPHRRVMLADNTDLICKAFDVWNQHDLGVVGNSVGALVEGHGVAVYILTCTTSL
;
A
#
# COMPACT_ATOMS: atom_id res chain seq x y z
N MET A 1 8.79 -12.78 -32.61
CA MET A 1 8.35 -11.60 -31.84
C MET A 1 9.31 -11.23 -30.70
N GLY A 2 10.18 -12.13 -30.23
CA GLY A 2 11.11 -11.78 -29.13
C GLY A 2 10.43 -11.58 -27.77
N LEU A 3 9.19 -12.07 -27.63
CA LEU A 3 8.38 -11.99 -26.41
C LEU A 3 8.46 -13.29 -25.61
N LYS A 4 8.04 -13.21 -24.35
CA LYS A 4 7.84 -14.34 -23.44
C LYS A 4 6.37 -14.72 -23.34
N PHE A 5 6.09 -15.96 -22.95
CA PHE A 5 4.73 -16.47 -22.81
C PHE A 5 4.38 -16.77 -21.34
N GLY A 6 3.25 -16.24 -20.86
CA GLY A 6 2.79 -16.43 -19.49
C GLY A 6 1.39 -17.03 -19.42
N ILE A 7 1.14 -17.81 -18.37
CA ILE A 7 -0.18 -18.40 -18.08
C ILE A 7 -0.61 -18.10 -16.64
N HIS A 8 -1.93 -18.04 -16.45
CA HIS A 8 -2.58 -18.02 -15.14
C HIS A 8 -3.08 -19.44 -14.82
N VAL A 9 -2.85 -19.88 -13.59
CA VAL A 9 -3.25 -21.21 -13.11
C VAL A 9 -3.91 -21.09 -11.74
N MET A 10 -4.97 -21.85 -11.54
CA MET A 10 -5.62 -21.98 -10.24
C MET A 10 -4.89 -23.02 -9.39
N ARG A 11 -4.85 -22.76 -8.07
CA ARG A 11 -4.42 -23.73 -7.07
C ARG A 11 -5.22 -25.04 -7.15
N GLY A 12 -4.54 -26.15 -6.89
CA GLY A 12 -5.17 -27.46 -6.71
C GLY A 12 -5.53 -28.22 -7.99
N ILE A 13 -6.65 -28.95 -7.95
CA ILE A 13 -7.11 -29.86 -9.00
C ILE A 13 -8.56 -29.56 -9.40
N SER A 14 -8.88 -29.75 -10.68
CA SER A 14 -10.23 -29.53 -11.22
C SER A 14 -11.24 -30.51 -10.62
N THR A 15 -12.42 -30.00 -10.24
CA THR A 15 -13.55 -30.81 -9.77
C THR A 15 -13.99 -31.84 -10.82
N ALA A 16 -13.90 -31.52 -12.11
CA ALA A 16 -14.21 -32.43 -13.19
C ALA A 16 -13.25 -33.63 -13.25
N ALA A 17 -11.95 -33.41 -13.01
CA ALA A 17 -10.95 -34.47 -12.99
C ALA A 17 -11.16 -35.43 -11.81
N VAL A 18 -11.58 -34.89 -10.66
CA VAL A 18 -11.94 -35.65 -9.46
C VAL A 18 -13.22 -36.47 -9.67
N GLN A 19 -14.26 -35.87 -10.25
CA GLN A 19 -15.52 -36.56 -10.55
C GLN A 19 -15.35 -37.70 -11.56
N ALA A 20 -14.55 -37.49 -12.60
CA ALA A 20 -14.18 -38.53 -13.56
C ALA A 20 -13.11 -39.51 -13.02
N ASN A 21 -12.56 -39.23 -11.83
CA ASN A 21 -11.51 -39.96 -11.15
C ASN A 21 -10.33 -40.35 -12.05
N THR A 22 -9.83 -39.36 -12.80
CA THR A 22 -8.80 -39.56 -13.82
C THR A 22 -7.44 -39.98 -13.22
N PRO A 23 -6.60 -40.75 -13.96
CA PRO A 23 -5.27 -41.15 -13.50
C PRO A 23 -4.29 -40.00 -13.31
N ILE A 24 -3.37 -40.14 -12.35
CA ILE A 24 -2.26 -39.20 -12.11
C ILE A 24 -0.99 -39.68 -12.81
N LEU A 25 -0.39 -38.81 -13.62
CA LEU A 25 0.85 -39.10 -14.34
C LEU A 25 2.06 -39.11 -13.39
N GLY A 26 2.96 -40.08 -13.56
CA GLY A 26 4.29 -40.10 -12.93
C GLY A 26 4.37 -40.68 -11.52
N ALA A 27 3.23 -40.95 -10.87
CA ALA A 27 3.21 -41.64 -9.58
C ALA A 27 3.45 -43.16 -9.77
N LYS A 28 4.33 -43.76 -8.95
CA LYS A 28 4.74 -45.17 -9.08
C LYS A 28 4.11 -46.08 -8.02
N GLY A 29 3.77 -45.54 -6.84
CA GLY A 29 3.03 -46.24 -5.80
C GLY A 29 1.53 -46.29 -6.07
N SER A 30 0.81 -46.99 -5.21
CA SER A 30 -0.65 -46.89 -5.07
C SER A 30 -0.94 -46.15 -3.76
N PRO A 31 -2.03 -45.37 -3.66
CA PRO A 31 -2.49 -44.82 -2.38
C PRO A 31 -2.70 -45.93 -1.33
N ASP A 32 -3.10 -47.12 -1.80
CA ASP A 32 -3.10 -48.35 -1.03
C ASP A 32 -1.99 -49.27 -1.57
N THR A 33 -0.87 -49.30 -0.85
CA THR A 33 0.33 -50.10 -1.20
C THR A 33 0.06 -51.59 -1.46
N LYS A 34 -1.11 -52.11 -1.05
CA LYS A 34 -1.49 -53.52 -1.25
C LYS A 34 -2.21 -53.78 -2.57
N SER A 35 -2.90 -52.80 -3.15
CA SER A 35 -3.79 -53.01 -4.30
C SER A 35 -3.12 -52.83 -5.67
N GLY A 36 -1.95 -52.18 -5.74
CA GLY A 36 -1.19 -51.98 -6.99
C GLY A 36 -1.91 -51.13 -8.05
N ARG A 37 -3.02 -50.47 -7.70
CA ARG A 37 -3.77 -49.59 -8.60
C ARG A 37 -3.04 -48.24 -8.78
N PRO A 38 -3.23 -47.53 -9.90
CA PRO A 38 -2.66 -46.20 -10.07
C PRO A 38 -3.25 -45.20 -9.07
N TRP A 39 -2.50 -44.13 -8.79
CA TRP A 39 -3.05 -42.92 -8.17
C TRP A 39 -4.07 -42.28 -9.10
N LEU A 40 -5.20 -41.88 -8.54
CA LEU A 40 -6.30 -41.22 -9.24
C LEU A 40 -6.57 -39.85 -8.60
N ALA A 41 -7.27 -38.97 -9.34
CA ALA A 41 -7.57 -37.62 -8.89
C ALA A 41 -8.30 -37.58 -7.53
N ALA A 42 -9.21 -38.52 -7.26
CA ALA A 42 -9.91 -38.57 -5.97
C ALA A 42 -9.00 -38.94 -4.79
N ASP A 43 -7.85 -39.58 -5.03
CA ASP A 43 -6.92 -39.98 -3.97
C ASP A 43 -6.11 -38.81 -3.41
N ILE A 44 -5.99 -37.73 -4.20
CA ILE A 44 -5.18 -36.56 -3.85
C ILE A 44 -6.03 -35.32 -3.57
N ALA A 45 -7.32 -35.36 -3.90
CA ALA A 45 -8.25 -34.25 -3.72
C ALA A 45 -8.52 -33.98 -2.23
N VAL A 46 -8.62 -32.71 -1.85
CA VAL A 46 -8.99 -32.28 -0.49
C VAL A 46 -10.29 -31.46 -0.56
N PRO A 47 -11.46 -32.11 -0.47
CA PRO A 47 -12.75 -31.42 -0.50
C PRO A 47 -12.90 -30.41 0.64
N GLY A 48 -13.66 -29.33 0.41
CA GLY A 48 -13.83 -28.25 1.39
C GLY A 48 -12.66 -27.27 1.44
N THR A 49 -11.69 -27.41 0.54
CA THR A 49 -10.57 -26.47 0.38
C THR A 49 -10.63 -25.74 -0.95
N GLU A 50 -11.82 -25.50 -1.47
CA GLU A 50 -12.03 -24.75 -2.69
C GLU A 50 -11.63 -23.29 -2.52
N CYS A 51 -11.35 -22.63 -3.64
CA CYS A 51 -11.15 -21.19 -3.63
C CYS A 51 -12.46 -20.47 -3.26
N LYS A 52 -12.42 -19.50 -2.33
CA LYS A 52 -13.63 -18.85 -1.81
C LYS A 52 -14.48 -18.18 -2.90
N TRP A 53 -13.84 -17.57 -3.87
CA TRP A 53 -14.51 -16.87 -4.98
C TRP A 53 -14.81 -17.80 -6.17
N MET A 54 -14.31 -19.05 -6.17
CA MET A 54 -14.52 -20.04 -7.23
C MET A 54 -14.73 -21.45 -6.64
N THR A 55 -15.87 -21.65 -5.99
CA THR A 55 -16.18 -22.89 -5.25
C THR A 55 -16.54 -24.10 -6.11
N CYS A 56 -16.88 -23.90 -7.39
CA CYS A 56 -17.40 -24.95 -8.27
C CYS A 56 -16.33 -25.84 -8.92
N CYS A 57 -15.11 -25.33 -9.04
CA CYS A 57 -14.31 -25.64 -10.22
C CYS A 57 -12.91 -26.19 -9.88
N PHE A 58 -12.35 -25.78 -8.73
CA PHE A 58 -11.07 -26.28 -8.22
C PHE A 58 -11.14 -26.54 -6.73
N MET A 59 -10.44 -27.57 -6.26
CA MET A 59 -10.22 -27.86 -4.84
C MET A 59 -8.74 -28.13 -4.59
N GLY A 60 -8.30 -27.98 -3.35
CA GLY A 60 -6.92 -28.27 -2.98
C GLY A 60 -6.51 -29.72 -3.19
N ILE A 61 -5.21 -29.95 -3.15
CA ILE A 61 -4.60 -31.27 -3.22
C ILE A 61 -3.80 -31.58 -1.96
N ASP A 62 -3.65 -32.86 -1.64
CA ASP A 62 -2.72 -33.33 -0.62
C ASP A 62 -1.28 -33.34 -1.18
N ALA A 63 -0.59 -32.22 -1.01
CA ALA A 63 0.81 -32.03 -1.38
C ALA A 63 1.79 -32.98 -0.63
N SER A 64 1.35 -33.63 0.45
CA SER A 64 2.17 -34.58 1.21
C SER A 64 2.13 -36.01 0.65
N SER A 65 1.17 -36.31 -0.22
CA SER A 65 1.06 -37.60 -0.89
C SER A 65 2.05 -37.75 -2.07
N GLU A 66 2.41 -38.98 -2.42
CA GLU A 66 3.19 -39.25 -3.64
C GLU A 66 2.41 -38.79 -4.89
N GLY A 67 1.11 -39.10 -4.95
CA GLY A 67 0.24 -38.69 -6.06
C GLY A 67 0.16 -37.17 -6.21
N GLY A 68 0.00 -36.43 -5.11
CA GLY A 68 -0.08 -34.96 -5.15
C GLY A 68 1.20 -34.31 -5.68
N ARG A 69 2.36 -34.80 -5.23
CA ARG A 69 3.65 -34.35 -5.77
C ARG A 69 3.83 -34.68 -7.25
N ALA A 70 3.47 -35.90 -7.66
CA ALA A 70 3.54 -36.33 -9.05
C ALA A 70 2.60 -35.52 -9.95
N PHE A 71 1.38 -35.23 -9.48
CA PHE A 71 0.41 -34.39 -10.16
C PHE A 71 0.97 -33.00 -10.41
N VAL A 72 1.45 -32.29 -9.37
CA VAL A 72 2.04 -30.96 -9.53
C VAL A 72 3.22 -31.02 -10.48
N LYS A 73 4.16 -31.95 -10.28
CA LYS A 73 5.31 -32.10 -11.18
C LYS A 73 4.88 -32.27 -12.64
N SER A 74 3.87 -33.11 -12.91
CA SER A 74 3.37 -33.35 -14.26
C SER A 74 2.84 -32.08 -14.94
N LEU A 75 2.19 -31.19 -14.19
CA LEU A 75 1.71 -29.90 -14.72
C LEU A 75 2.88 -29.00 -15.13
N TYR A 76 3.89 -28.85 -14.28
CA TYR A 76 5.00 -27.95 -14.56
C TYR A 76 5.98 -28.51 -15.61
N ASP A 77 6.14 -29.84 -15.70
CA ASP A 77 6.81 -30.49 -16.84
C ASP A 77 6.04 -30.20 -18.15
N GLN A 78 4.70 -30.26 -18.11
CA GLN A 78 3.86 -29.95 -19.26
C GLN A 78 3.99 -28.47 -19.66
N TYR A 79 3.96 -27.54 -18.71
CA TYR A 79 4.13 -26.10 -18.98
C TYR A 79 5.51 -25.80 -19.56
N ALA A 80 6.56 -26.46 -19.07
CA ALA A 80 7.89 -26.36 -19.65
C ALA A 80 7.93 -26.86 -21.10
N SER A 81 7.24 -27.96 -21.42
CA SER A 81 7.15 -28.49 -22.79
C SER A 81 6.39 -27.57 -23.74
N TRP A 82 5.42 -26.79 -23.25
CA TRP A 82 4.73 -25.75 -24.02
C TRP A 82 5.57 -24.49 -24.22
N GLY A 83 6.72 -24.38 -23.56
CA GLY A 83 7.57 -23.20 -23.65
C GLY A 83 7.10 -22.03 -22.78
N VAL A 84 6.31 -22.27 -21.73
CA VAL A 84 5.90 -21.22 -20.77
C VAL A 84 7.14 -20.58 -20.13
N ASP A 85 7.12 -19.26 -19.94
CA ASP A 85 8.18 -18.47 -19.29
C ASP A 85 7.74 -17.84 -17.96
N PHE A 86 6.42 -17.74 -17.73
CA PHE A 86 5.84 -17.03 -16.59
C PHE A 86 4.56 -17.73 -16.12
N ILE A 87 4.42 -17.92 -14.80
CA ILE A 87 3.26 -18.57 -14.19
C ILE A 87 2.72 -17.69 -13.07
N LYS A 88 1.47 -17.24 -13.20
CA LYS A 88 0.69 -16.61 -12.13
C LYS A 88 -0.19 -17.66 -11.47
N HIS A 89 0.15 -18.03 -10.25
CA HIS A 89 -0.53 -19.05 -9.46
C HIS A 89 -1.47 -18.41 -8.45
N ASP A 90 -2.76 -18.64 -8.65
CA ASP A 90 -3.82 -17.91 -7.96
C ASP A 90 -4.53 -18.76 -6.90
N CYS A 91 -5.18 -18.07 -5.98
CA CYS A 91 -5.84 -18.64 -4.80
C CYS A 91 -4.91 -19.44 -3.87
N VAL A 92 -3.66 -18.99 -3.74
CA VAL A 92 -2.62 -19.65 -2.93
C VAL A 92 -1.94 -18.70 -1.92
N PHE A 93 -2.14 -17.39 -2.07
CA PHE A 93 -1.50 -16.35 -1.25
C PHE A 93 -2.53 -15.41 -0.62
N GLY A 94 -2.07 -14.58 0.33
CA GLY A 94 -2.92 -13.67 1.11
C GLY A 94 -3.73 -14.37 2.22
N VAL A 95 -4.53 -13.61 2.95
CA VAL A 95 -5.40 -14.12 4.01
C VAL A 95 -6.82 -14.27 3.48
N PRO A 96 -7.47 -15.45 3.64
CA PRO A 96 -7.03 -16.64 4.38
C PRO A 96 -6.40 -17.72 3.49
N ASP A 97 -6.05 -17.40 2.24
CA ASP A 97 -5.70 -18.38 1.21
C ASP A 97 -4.23 -18.82 1.20
N LEU A 98 -3.41 -18.35 2.15
CA LEU A 98 -2.01 -18.74 2.28
C LEU A 98 -1.83 -20.26 2.40
N ARG A 99 -1.19 -20.88 1.39
CA ARG A 99 -0.86 -22.33 1.36
C ARG A 99 0.65 -22.55 1.14
N ILE A 100 1.44 -22.41 2.21
CA ILE A 100 2.91 -22.50 2.15
C ILE A 100 3.41 -23.83 1.53
N SER A 101 2.85 -24.96 1.94
CA SER A 101 3.27 -26.28 1.44
C SER A 101 3.04 -26.44 -0.07
N GLU A 102 1.95 -25.88 -0.59
CA GLU A 102 1.64 -25.92 -2.02
C GLU A 102 2.54 -24.95 -2.81
N ILE A 103 2.80 -23.76 -2.27
CA ILE A 103 3.76 -22.80 -2.85
C ILE A 103 5.16 -23.43 -2.96
N GLU A 104 5.62 -24.10 -1.90
CA GLU A 104 6.92 -24.76 -1.86
C GLU A 104 7.01 -25.90 -2.89
N LEU A 105 5.98 -26.76 -2.95
CA LEU A 105 5.91 -27.86 -3.91
C LEU A 105 5.95 -27.35 -5.37
N VAL A 106 5.18 -26.30 -5.66
CA VAL A 106 5.20 -25.67 -6.99
C VAL A 106 6.57 -25.06 -7.30
N SER A 107 7.17 -24.32 -6.37
CA SER A 107 8.48 -23.69 -6.60
C SER A 107 9.56 -24.72 -6.92
N LYS A 108 9.58 -25.84 -6.19
CA LYS A 108 10.47 -26.98 -6.46
C LYS A 108 10.19 -27.61 -7.82
N SER A 109 8.92 -27.83 -8.15
CA SER A 109 8.52 -28.40 -9.44
C SER A 109 8.97 -27.52 -10.62
N ILE A 110 8.86 -26.19 -10.49
CA ILE A 110 9.37 -25.25 -11.49
C ILE A 110 10.89 -25.36 -11.63
N ALA A 111 11.62 -25.49 -10.52
CA ALA A 111 13.09 -25.62 -10.55
C ALA A 111 13.53 -26.93 -11.23
N GLU A 112 12.77 -28.01 -11.05
CA GLU A 112 13.05 -29.34 -11.61
C GLU A 112 12.60 -29.50 -13.08
N ALA A 113 11.69 -28.65 -13.57
CA ALA A 113 11.12 -28.75 -14.92
C ALA A 113 12.14 -28.48 -16.06
N GLY A 114 13.37 -28.07 -15.74
CA GLY A 114 14.45 -27.89 -16.71
C GLY A 114 14.33 -26.66 -17.62
N ARG A 115 13.32 -25.80 -17.39
CA ARG A 115 13.10 -24.53 -18.09
C ARG A 115 12.93 -23.38 -17.09
N PRO A 116 13.64 -22.26 -17.24
CA PRO A 116 13.41 -21.08 -16.41
C PRO A 116 11.99 -20.54 -16.59
N MET A 117 11.20 -20.58 -15.52
CA MET A 117 9.89 -19.94 -15.45
C MET A 117 9.82 -19.02 -14.24
N VAL A 118 9.34 -17.79 -14.46
CA VAL A 118 9.07 -16.81 -13.41
C VAL A 118 7.82 -17.24 -12.65
N TYR A 119 7.89 -17.22 -11.31
CA TYR A 119 6.80 -17.64 -10.45
C TYR A 119 6.17 -16.45 -9.71
N SER A 120 4.89 -16.19 -10.01
CA SER A 120 4.06 -15.12 -9.44
C SER A 120 2.94 -15.72 -8.58
N LEU A 121 2.74 -15.16 -7.38
CA LEU A 121 1.69 -15.59 -6.43
C LEU A 121 0.53 -14.61 -6.36
N SER A 122 -0.69 -15.14 -6.24
CA SER A 122 -1.94 -14.37 -6.14
C SER A 122 -2.99 -15.11 -5.28
N PRO A 123 -3.98 -14.42 -4.71
CA PRO A 123 -4.05 -12.95 -4.54
C PRO A 123 -3.22 -12.50 -3.32
N GLY A 124 -3.20 -11.19 -3.04
CA GLY A 124 -2.45 -10.57 -1.93
C GLY A 124 -3.33 -10.00 -0.82
N VAL A 125 -4.57 -10.47 -0.68
CA VAL A 125 -5.55 -9.89 0.27
C VAL A 125 -4.97 -9.85 1.68
N GLN A 126 -4.88 -8.65 2.27
CA GLN A 126 -4.31 -8.42 3.61
C GLN A 126 -2.88 -8.96 3.78
N ALA A 127 -2.07 -9.01 2.71
CA ALA A 127 -0.68 -9.39 2.82
C ALA A 127 0.12 -8.32 3.59
N THR A 128 0.86 -8.76 4.60
CA THR A 128 1.81 -7.93 5.33
C THR A 128 3.24 -8.33 5.00
N PRO A 129 4.26 -7.52 5.34
CA PRO A 129 5.65 -7.93 5.20
C PRO A 129 5.99 -9.27 5.86
N GLU A 130 5.39 -9.57 7.02
CA GLU A 130 5.56 -10.86 7.71
C GLU A 130 5.02 -12.01 6.87
N ILE A 131 3.88 -11.85 6.19
CA ILE A 131 3.34 -12.86 5.30
C ILE A 131 4.21 -13.00 4.04
N GLY A 132 4.62 -11.89 3.43
CA GLY A 132 5.50 -11.88 2.27
C GLY A 132 6.85 -12.56 2.54
N SER A 133 7.43 -12.34 3.73
CA SER A 133 8.72 -12.94 4.12
C SER A 133 8.70 -14.47 4.08
N LYS A 134 7.55 -15.09 4.35
CA LYS A 134 7.37 -16.55 4.29
C LYS A 134 7.44 -17.11 2.88
N VAL A 135 7.18 -16.31 1.85
CA VAL A 135 7.08 -16.77 0.45
C VAL A 135 8.14 -16.17 -0.47
N SER A 136 8.74 -15.04 -0.09
CA SER A 136 9.70 -14.30 -0.90
C SER A 136 10.87 -15.15 -1.40
N ASN A 137 11.36 -16.10 -0.59
CA ASN A 137 12.44 -16.99 -1.01
C ASN A 137 12.03 -17.99 -2.11
N MET A 138 10.73 -18.29 -2.22
CA MET A 138 10.18 -19.32 -3.12
C MET A 138 9.58 -18.75 -4.41
N ALA A 139 9.34 -17.44 -4.50
CA ALA A 139 8.66 -16.81 -5.63
C ALA A 139 9.47 -15.61 -6.18
N ASN A 140 9.28 -15.31 -7.46
CA ASN A 140 9.88 -14.13 -8.09
C ASN A 140 9.06 -12.87 -7.84
N MET A 141 7.76 -13.03 -7.65
CA MET A 141 6.86 -11.94 -7.28
C MET A 141 5.63 -12.49 -6.54
N TYR A 142 5.02 -11.67 -5.70
CA TYR A 142 3.82 -12.05 -4.96
C TYR A 142 2.95 -10.82 -4.75
N ARG A 143 1.66 -10.93 -5.08
CA ARG A 143 0.74 -9.80 -4.95
C ARG A 143 0.60 -9.40 -3.48
N VAL A 144 0.61 -8.11 -3.18
CA VAL A 144 0.51 -7.59 -1.80
C VAL A 144 -0.81 -6.88 -1.47
N THR A 145 -1.74 -6.83 -2.41
CA THR A 145 -3.07 -6.25 -2.29
C THR A 145 -4.17 -7.19 -2.81
N ALA A 146 -5.43 -6.76 -2.71
CA ALA A 146 -6.54 -7.41 -3.42
C ALA A 146 -6.40 -7.21 -4.95
N ASP A 147 -7.46 -7.44 -5.74
CA ASP A 147 -7.44 -7.03 -7.15
C ASP A 147 -7.41 -5.50 -7.23
N ASP A 148 -6.43 -4.95 -7.94
CA ASP A 148 -6.38 -3.51 -8.24
C ASP A 148 -7.28 -3.19 -9.44
N TRP A 149 -8.00 -2.07 -9.32
CA TRP A 149 -8.88 -1.54 -10.36
C TRP A 149 -8.78 -0.02 -10.41
N ASP A 150 -9.41 0.55 -11.42
CA ASP A 150 -9.24 1.94 -11.81
C ASP A 150 -10.13 2.91 -11.00
N THR A 151 -10.06 2.81 -9.67
CA THR A 151 -10.67 3.77 -8.75
C THR A 151 -9.61 4.39 -7.85
N TRP A 152 -9.79 5.67 -7.49
CA TRP A 152 -8.88 6.31 -6.54
C TRP A 152 -8.81 5.58 -5.20
N SER A 153 -9.94 5.05 -4.73
CA SER A 153 -9.99 4.30 -3.46
C SER A 153 -9.10 3.06 -3.49
N ASP A 154 -9.06 2.34 -4.61
CA ASP A 154 -8.19 1.18 -4.75
C ASP A 154 -6.73 1.62 -4.79
N LEU A 155 -6.41 2.62 -5.62
CA LEU A 155 -5.06 3.17 -5.75
C LEU A 155 -4.51 3.72 -4.42
N GLU A 156 -5.29 4.49 -3.67
CA GLU A 156 -4.89 5.10 -2.39
C GLU A 156 -4.39 4.04 -1.40
N THR A 157 -5.02 2.86 -1.35
CA THR A 157 -4.62 1.77 -0.44
C THR A 157 -3.21 1.24 -0.70
N HIS A 158 -2.69 1.37 -1.92
CA HIS A 158 -1.38 0.87 -2.30
C HIS A 158 -0.24 1.66 -1.64
N PHE A 159 -0.47 2.92 -1.24
CA PHE A 159 0.58 3.75 -0.64
C PHE A 159 1.10 3.20 0.68
N ASP A 160 0.20 2.85 1.60
CA ASP A 160 0.59 2.30 2.91
C ASP A 160 1.22 0.92 2.76
N VAL A 161 0.68 0.08 1.86
CA VAL A 161 1.24 -1.25 1.58
C VAL A 161 2.64 -1.13 0.97
N ALA A 162 2.82 -0.30 -0.07
CA ALA A 162 4.12 -0.09 -0.70
C ALA A 162 5.16 0.43 0.32
N ARG A 163 4.77 1.39 1.17
CA ARG A 163 5.62 1.89 2.25
C ARG A 163 6.08 0.79 3.17
N ASP A 164 5.16 -0.06 3.65
CA ASP A 164 5.46 -1.09 4.64
C ASP A 164 6.41 -2.16 4.07
N PHE A 165 6.19 -2.59 2.82
CA PHE A 165 7.08 -3.53 2.13
C PHE A 165 8.45 -2.91 1.82
N ALA A 166 8.51 -1.63 1.45
CA ALA A 166 9.77 -0.91 1.26
C ALA A 166 10.56 -0.80 2.58
N ALA A 167 9.89 -0.38 3.66
CA ALA A 167 10.48 -0.23 4.98
C ALA A 167 10.99 -1.56 5.55
N ALA A 168 10.32 -2.67 5.24
CA ALA A 168 10.75 -4.01 5.59
C ALA A 168 11.88 -4.57 4.69
N GLY A 169 12.40 -3.79 3.73
CA GLY A 169 13.51 -4.20 2.86
C GLY A 169 13.14 -5.33 1.90
N MET A 170 11.85 -5.45 1.55
CA MET A 170 11.34 -6.57 0.74
C MET A 170 11.43 -6.32 -0.77
N ILE A 171 11.65 -5.07 -1.19
CA ILE A 171 11.78 -4.71 -2.60
C ILE A 171 13.02 -5.40 -3.19
N GLY A 172 12.80 -6.35 -4.10
CA GLY A 172 13.86 -7.06 -4.78
C GLY A 172 14.72 -7.92 -3.85
N ALA A 173 14.16 -8.40 -2.73
CA ALA A 173 14.88 -9.20 -1.75
C ALA A 173 15.51 -10.46 -2.39
N PRO A 174 16.71 -10.90 -1.96
CA PRO A 174 17.31 -12.14 -2.44
C PRO A 174 16.39 -13.34 -2.26
N SER A 175 16.36 -14.23 -3.25
CA SER A 175 15.59 -15.47 -3.18
C SER A 175 16.33 -16.62 -3.85
N GLU A 176 15.93 -17.86 -3.57
CA GLU A 176 16.38 -19.05 -4.31
C GLU A 176 16.01 -18.97 -5.80
N ARG A 177 15.08 -18.08 -6.16
CA ARG A 177 14.70 -17.78 -7.54
C ARG A 177 15.37 -16.52 -8.11
N GLY A 178 16.42 -16.02 -7.46
CA GLY A 178 17.17 -14.81 -7.82
C GLY A 178 16.78 -13.62 -6.94
N ARG A 179 15.73 -12.89 -7.33
CA ARG A 179 15.13 -11.80 -6.55
C ARG A 179 13.62 -11.97 -6.47
N SER A 180 13.04 -11.40 -5.43
CA SER A 180 11.60 -11.42 -5.16
C SER A 180 11.04 -10.00 -5.04
N TRP A 181 9.90 -9.75 -5.68
CA TRP A 181 9.29 -8.42 -5.76
C TRP A 181 7.86 -8.42 -5.19
N PRO A 182 7.54 -7.54 -4.23
CA PRO A 182 6.16 -7.19 -3.90
C PRO A 182 5.44 -6.70 -5.15
N ASP A 183 4.29 -7.30 -5.46
CA ASP A 183 3.49 -6.97 -6.64
C ASP A 183 2.25 -6.17 -6.23
N LEU A 184 2.18 -4.92 -6.67
CA LEU A 184 1.04 -4.02 -6.47
C LEU A 184 -0.12 -4.31 -7.44
N ASP A 185 -0.05 -5.41 -8.19
CA ASP A 185 -1.00 -5.83 -9.22
C ASP A 185 -0.84 -5.12 -10.58
N MET A 186 -1.65 -5.54 -11.54
CA MET A 186 -1.67 -5.05 -12.91
C MET A 186 -2.13 -3.59 -12.97
N LEU A 187 -1.67 -2.86 -13.99
CA LEU A 187 -2.06 -1.48 -14.27
C LEU A 187 -3.39 -1.45 -15.05
N PRO A 188 -4.52 -1.01 -14.46
CA PRO A 188 -5.82 -0.94 -15.11
C PRO A 188 -5.91 0.33 -15.97
N LEU A 189 -5.15 0.37 -17.06
CA LEU A 189 -5.02 1.54 -17.94
C LEU A 189 -5.58 1.27 -19.34
N GLY A 190 -6.03 2.31 -20.04
CA GLY A 190 -6.53 2.22 -21.42
C GLY A 190 -7.91 1.57 -21.52
N TRP A 191 -8.07 0.69 -22.51
CA TRP A 191 -9.36 0.04 -22.82
C TRP A 191 -9.52 -1.27 -22.04
N LEU A 192 -10.49 -1.29 -21.12
CA LEU A 192 -10.68 -2.32 -20.10
C LEU A 192 -12.04 -3.01 -20.23
N THR A 193 -12.21 -4.07 -19.44
CA THR A 193 -13.51 -4.72 -19.17
C THR A 193 -13.87 -4.49 -17.71
N ASP A 194 -15.16 -4.35 -17.41
CA ASP A 194 -15.62 -4.18 -16.04
C ASP A 194 -15.16 -5.32 -15.10
N PRO A 195 -14.87 -5.00 -13.82
CA PRO A 195 -14.53 -6.00 -12.81
C PRO A 195 -15.58 -7.10 -12.73
N GLY A 196 -15.13 -8.36 -12.70
CA GLY A 196 -16.02 -9.52 -12.56
C GLY A 196 -16.81 -9.90 -13.81
N ALA A 197 -16.62 -9.19 -14.93
CA ALA A 197 -17.28 -9.54 -16.18
C ALA A 197 -16.34 -10.33 -17.11
N PRO A 198 -16.74 -11.52 -17.61
CA PRO A 198 -15.87 -12.35 -18.44
C PRO A 198 -15.68 -11.78 -19.86
N VAL A 199 -16.68 -11.07 -20.38
CA VAL A 199 -16.66 -10.42 -21.70
C VAL A 199 -17.54 -9.17 -21.63
N GLY A 200 -16.92 -7.98 -21.57
CA GLY A 200 -17.62 -6.70 -21.58
C GLY A 200 -18.55 -6.46 -20.38
N PRO A 201 -19.16 -5.27 -20.24
CA PRO A 201 -19.00 -4.11 -21.11
C PRO A 201 -17.56 -3.60 -21.10
N HIS A 202 -17.12 -3.10 -22.25
CA HIS A 202 -15.80 -2.50 -22.39
C HIS A 202 -15.90 -1.00 -22.17
N ARG A 203 -14.89 -0.43 -21.52
CA ARG A 203 -14.83 0.99 -21.19
C ARG A 203 -13.40 1.46 -21.09
N TRP A 204 -13.22 2.78 -21.11
CA TRP A 204 -11.95 3.39 -20.76
C TRP A 204 -11.71 3.33 -19.25
N CYS A 205 -10.43 3.39 -18.88
CA CYS A 205 -9.98 3.64 -17.52
C CYS A 205 -10.69 4.86 -16.91
N ASN A 206 -11.16 4.72 -15.68
CA ASN A 206 -11.86 5.73 -14.88
C ASN A 206 -10.90 6.61 -14.07
N LEU A 207 -9.62 6.24 -13.96
CA LEU A 207 -8.61 7.11 -13.35
C LEU A 207 -8.41 8.35 -14.21
N SER A 208 -8.40 9.51 -13.57
CA SER A 208 -8.00 10.77 -14.21
C SER A 208 -6.52 10.73 -14.64
N PRO A 209 -6.08 11.61 -15.56
CA PRO A 209 -4.68 11.65 -15.97
C PRO A 209 -3.70 11.82 -14.80
N ALA A 210 -4.06 12.64 -13.80
CA ALA A 210 -3.28 12.84 -12.57
C ALA A 210 -3.11 11.53 -11.80
N GLU A 211 -4.20 10.78 -11.63
CA GLU A 211 -4.21 9.50 -10.92
C GLU A 211 -3.45 8.41 -11.69
N GLN A 212 -3.51 8.42 -13.02
CA GLN A 212 -2.71 7.50 -13.86
C GLN A 212 -1.20 7.78 -13.73
N HIS A 213 -0.79 9.06 -13.72
CA HIS A 213 0.60 9.44 -13.43
C HIS A 213 1.02 8.98 -12.03
N THR A 214 0.15 9.18 -11.04
CA THR A 214 0.36 8.77 -9.65
C THR A 214 0.55 7.26 -9.55
N GLN A 215 -0.32 6.46 -10.17
CA GLN A 215 -0.23 4.99 -10.15
C GLN A 215 1.08 4.50 -10.76
N VAL A 216 1.39 4.92 -11.98
CA VAL A 216 2.60 4.46 -12.69
C VAL A 216 3.86 4.91 -11.95
N SER A 217 3.87 6.11 -11.36
CA SER A 217 5.00 6.60 -10.56
C SER A 217 5.18 5.82 -9.26
N LEU A 218 4.09 5.48 -8.55
CA LEU A 218 4.16 4.66 -7.33
C LEU A 218 4.67 3.25 -7.66
N TRP A 219 4.16 2.62 -8.73
CA TRP A 219 4.64 1.29 -9.15
C TRP A 219 6.12 1.31 -9.50
N ALA A 220 6.60 2.37 -10.18
CA ALA A 220 8.01 2.53 -10.46
C ALA A 220 8.83 2.72 -9.17
N MET A 221 8.41 3.61 -8.27
CA MET A 221 9.10 3.88 -7.01
C MET A 221 9.05 2.69 -6.05
N ALA A 222 8.00 1.88 -6.04
CA ALA A 222 7.93 0.64 -5.26
C ALA A 222 8.66 -0.54 -5.95
N LYS A 223 9.14 -0.34 -7.19
CA LYS A 223 9.68 -1.37 -8.08
C LYS A 223 8.73 -2.57 -8.22
N SER A 224 7.43 -2.30 -8.27
CA SER A 224 6.41 -3.30 -8.58
C SER A 224 6.58 -3.79 -10.02
N PRO A 225 6.29 -5.06 -10.32
CA PRO A 225 6.14 -5.52 -11.70
C PRO A 225 5.14 -4.67 -12.48
N LEU A 226 5.48 -4.32 -13.72
CA LEU A 226 4.61 -3.51 -14.59
C LEU A 226 3.87 -4.42 -15.58
N MET A 227 2.67 -4.84 -15.22
CA MET A 227 1.79 -5.67 -16.06
C MET A 227 0.61 -4.84 -16.57
N TYR A 228 0.56 -4.54 -17.86
CA TYR A 228 -0.53 -3.75 -18.46
C TYR A 228 -1.82 -4.57 -18.58
N GLY A 229 -2.93 -4.07 -18.04
CA GLY A 229 -4.22 -4.77 -18.02
C GLY A 229 -5.16 -4.45 -19.19
N GLY A 230 -4.88 -3.41 -19.97
CA GLY A 230 -5.74 -2.97 -21.08
C GLY A 230 -5.51 -3.70 -22.40
N ASP A 231 -6.43 -3.49 -23.35
CA ASP A 231 -6.26 -3.94 -24.73
C ASP A 231 -5.27 -3.05 -25.49
N LEU A 232 -4.04 -3.53 -25.66
CA LEU A 232 -2.98 -2.82 -26.39
C LEU A 232 -3.35 -2.46 -27.85
N ARG A 233 -4.32 -3.14 -28.48
CA ARG A 233 -4.75 -2.82 -29.85
C ARG A 233 -5.58 -1.53 -29.91
N ALA A 234 -6.13 -1.11 -28.78
CA ALA A 234 -6.94 0.08 -28.62
C ALA A 234 -6.22 1.16 -27.81
N ILE A 235 -4.91 1.04 -27.57
CA ILE A 235 -4.16 2.00 -26.75
C ILE A 235 -4.09 3.38 -27.44
N ASP A 236 -4.36 4.45 -26.67
CA ASP A 236 -4.18 5.82 -27.13
C ASP A 236 -2.77 6.34 -26.84
N ASN A 237 -2.41 7.49 -27.44
CA ASN A 237 -1.07 8.06 -27.28
C ASN A 237 -0.77 8.48 -25.84
N ALA A 238 -1.78 8.95 -25.11
CA ALA A 238 -1.62 9.36 -23.72
C ALA A 238 -1.23 8.16 -22.86
N THR A 239 -2.00 7.06 -22.92
CA THR A 239 -1.74 5.81 -22.20
C THR A 239 -0.42 5.18 -22.64
N LEU A 240 -0.11 5.18 -23.95
CA LEU A 240 1.16 4.67 -24.45
C LEU A 240 2.34 5.45 -23.85
N SER A 241 2.23 6.77 -23.71
CA SER A 241 3.28 7.60 -23.12
C SER A 241 3.56 7.28 -21.65
N LEU A 242 2.55 6.82 -20.90
CA LEU A 242 2.72 6.38 -19.51
C LEU A 242 3.62 5.16 -19.42
N ILE A 243 3.34 4.13 -20.22
CA ILE A 243 4.03 2.84 -20.17
C ILE A 243 5.33 2.81 -20.99
N THR A 244 5.63 3.90 -21.70
CA THR A 244 6.88 4.06 -22.48
C THR A 244 7.74 5.23 -22.01
N ASN A 245 7.38 5.90 -20.90
CA ASN A 245 8.20 6.97 -20.34
C ASN A 245 9.55 6.41 -19.89
N PRO A 246 10.68 6.82 -20.53
CA PRO A 246 11.98 6.20 -20.27
C PRO A 246 12.45 6.44 -18.83
N TRP A 247 12.09 7.56 -18.21
CA TRP A 247 12.51 7.90 -16.85
C TRP A 247 11.77 7.08 -15.79
N ILE A 248 10.48 6.86 -15.98
CA ILE A 248 9.69 5.98 -15.11
C ILE A 248 10.19 4.54 -15.21
N LEU A 249 10.44 4.06 -16.43
CA LEU A 249 11.00 2.72 -16.66
C LEU A 249 12.40 2.59 -16.05
N ASP A 250 13.21 3.64 -16.14
CA ASP A 250 14.55 3.69 -15.55
C ASP A 250 14.51 3.62 -14.02
N ILE A 251 13.58 4.35 -13.37
CA ILE A 251 13.32 4.21 -11.94
C ILE A 251 12.96 2.75 -11.62
N ASN A 252 11.95 2.18 -12.29
CA ASN A 252 11.50 0.82 -12.02
C ASN A 252 12.62 -0.22 -12.22
N ALA A 253 13.47 -0.07 -13.24
CA ALA A 253 14.52 -1.02 -13.56
C ALA A 253 15.79 -0.83 -12.71
N HIS A 254 16.30 0.39 -12.59
CA HIS A 254 17.67 0.65 -12.15
C HIS A 254 17.79 1.35 -10.79
N SER A 255 16.69 1.85 -10.21
CA SER A 255 16.75 2.42 -8.87
C SER A 255 17.04 1.35 -7.80
N VAL A 256 17.63 1.78 -6.70
CA VAL A 256 17.86 0.98 -5.49
C VAL A 256 17.57 1.82 -4.25
N ASP A 257 17.42 1.15 -3.10
CA ASP A 257 17.14 1.78 -1.80
C ASP A 257 15.86 2.65 -1.80
N ASN A 258 14.87 2.24 -2.61
CA ASN A 258 13.57 2.88 -2.72
C ASN A 258 12.79 2.84 -1.40
N LEU A 259 12.27 3.99 -0.98
CA LEU A 259 11.47 4.10 0.24
C LEU A 259 10.70 5.41 0.31
N GLU A 260 9.70 5.43 1.19
CA GLU A 260 9.05 6.66 1.63
C GLU A 260 9.85 7.35 2.74
N LEU A 261 10.08 8.65 2.60
CA LEU A 261 10.59 9.49 3.68
C LEU A 261 9.51 9.67 4.73
N GLN A 262 9.79 9.27 5.97
CA GLN A 262 8.92 9.59 7.09
C GLN A 262 8.93 11.10 7.31
N SER A 263 7.76 11.73 7.31
CA SER A 263 7.67 13.17 7.54
C SER A 263 8.22 13.50 8.93
N THR A 264 9.33 14.23 9.01
CA THR A 264 9.59 15.04 10.21
C THR A 264 8.55 16.15 10.21
N PRO A 265 7.77 16.34 11.30
CA PRO A 265 6.74 17.36 11.33
C PRO A 265 7.39 18.75 11.20
N SER A 266 7.38 19.29 9.99
CA SER A 266 7.67 20.70 9.72
C SER A 266 6.48 21.50 10.21
N HIS A 267 6.71 22.40 11.15
CA HIS A 267 5.77 23.45 11.50
C HIS A 267 5.38 24.21 10.21
N THR A 268 4.13 24.64 10.12
CA THR A 268 3.55 25.44 9.02
C THR A 268 3.06 24.70 7.78
N SER A 269 2.07 23.83 7.93
CA SER A 269 0.96 23.80 6.97
C SER A 269 -0.36 23.50 7.68
N SER A 270 -1.40 24.21 7.28
CA SER A 270 -2.77 24.02 7.75
C SER A 270 -3.29 22.69 7.20
N LYS A 271 -2.84 21.57 7.77
CA LYS A 271 -3.27 20.23 7.36
C LYS A 271 -4.74 20.03 7.70
N SER A 272 -5.53 19.69 6.69
CA SER A 272 -6.81 19.00 6.83
C SER A 272 -6.55 17.65 7.49
N SER A 273 -7.29 17.38 8.56
CA SER A 273 -7.12 16.22 9.42
C SER A 273 -8.38 15.38 9.32
N ARG A 274 -8.28 14.16 8.77
CA ARG A 274 -9.37 13.18 8.78
C ARG A 274 -9.28 12.31 10.04
N PHE A 275 -10.39 11.71 10.44
CA PHE A 275 -10.44 10.75 11.53
C PHE A 275 -10.48 9.32 10.98
N GLY A 276 -9.46 8.52 11.29
CA GLY A 276 -9.38 7.09 10.99
C GLY A 276 -9.53 6.23 12.25
N LEU A 277 -9.50 4.89 12.12
CA LEU A 277 -9.57 3.94 13.24
C LEU A 277 -8.33 3.05 13.28
N SER A 278 -7.78 2.79 14.47
CA SER A 278 -6.67 1.85 14.71
C SER A 278 -6.92 0.98 15.94
N ASP A 279 -6.11 -0.06 16.13
CA ASP A 279 -6.08 -0.78 17.41
C ASP A 279 -5.63 0.18 18.52
N CYS A 280 -6.31 0.12 19.67
CA CYS A 280 -5.98 0.96 20.80
C CYS A 280 -4.59 0.66 21.40
N LYS A 281 -3.90 -0.41 21.01
CA LYS A 281 -2.56 -0.75 21.50
C LYS A 281 -1.41 -0.14 20.70
N ASP A 282 -1.67 0.40 19.51
CA ASP A 282 -0.63 0.98 18.66
C ASP A 282 -0.02 2.25 19.29
N GLU A 283 1.30 2.41 19.17
CA GLU A 283 2.08 3.21 20.13
C GLU A 283 2.03 4.72 19.96
N ILE A 284 1.21 5.31 19.08
CA ILE A 284 1.05 6.77 19.05
C ILE A 284 -0.36 7.25 18.64
N PRO A 285 -1.37 7.22 19.53
CA PRO A 285 -2.54 8.07 19.38
C PRO A 285 -2.24 9.43 20.04
N ARG A 286 -2.35 10.52 19.27
CA ARG A 286 -2.33 11.89 19.80
C ARG A 286 -3.34 12.01 20.94
N ARG A 287 -3.01 12.70 22.03
CA ARG A 287 -3.94 12.86 23.17
C ARG A 287 -5.09 13.79 22.81
N TRP A 288 -6.31 13.29 22.99
CA TRP A 288 -7.58 13.98 22.80
C TRP A 288 -8.01 14.71 24.08
N SER A 289 -8.71 15.84 23.93
CA SER A 289 -9.21 16.65 25.05
C SER A 289 -10.51 17.40 24.68
N LEU A 290 -11.35 17.63 25.68
CA LEU A 290 -12.58 18.42 25.56
C LEU A 290 -12.35 19.85 26.07
N ARG A 291 -12.83 20.86 25.35
CA ARG A 291 -12.82 22.26 25.81
C ARG A 291 -14.25 22.80 25.91
N SER A 292 -14.55 23.50 27.00
CA SER A 292 -15.61 24.51 27.00
C SER A 292 -14.96 25.87 26.77
N VAL A 293 -15.33 26.55 25.69
CA VAL A 293 -14.82 27.91 25.44
C VAL A 293 -15.70 28.86 26.25
N ARG A 294 -15.13 29.44 27.32
CA ARG A 294 -15.76 30.57 28.00
C ARG A 294 -15.78 31.74 27.01
N HIS A 295 -16.97 32.21 26.65
CA HIS A 295 -17.26 33.29 25.71
C HIS A 295 -17.45 32.90 24.22
N SER A 296 -18.26 31.88 23.95
CA SER A 296 -19.05 31.78 22.72
C SER A 296 -20.32 30.97 23.03
N GLN A 297 -21.47 31.34 22.47
CA GLN A 297 -22.72 30.58 22.63
C GLN A 297 -22.70 29.22 21.90
N ASP A 298 -21.61 28.89 21.19
CA ASP A 298 -21.39 27.60 20.52
C ASP A 298 -20.38 26.75 21.30
N ALA A 299 -20.84 26.12 22.38
CA ALA A 299 -20.08 25.12 23.11
C ALA A 299 -20.28 23.77 22.42
N ASN A 300 -19.27 23.24 21.70
CA ASN A 300 -19.13 21.83 21.27
C ASN A 300 -17.91 21.65 20.34
N GLN A 301 -16.69 21.57 20.89
CA GLN A 301 -15.46 21.30 20.12
C GLN A 301 -14.63 20.17 20.72
N VAL A 302 -14.19 19.21 19.88
CA VAL A 302 -13.20 18.18 20.25
C VAL A 302 -11.84 18.64 19.75
N CYS A 303 -10.83 18.61 20.62
CA CYS A 303 -9.49 19.11 20.32
C CYS A 303 -8.39 18.06 20.56
N TRP A 304 -7.30 18.11 19.79
CA TRP A 304 -6.15 17.21 19.95
C TRP A 304 -4.80 17.94 19.88
N THR A 305 -3.78 17.32 20.48
CA THR A 305 -2.40 17.82 20.46
C THR A 305 -1.75 17.63 19.09
N SER A 306 -1.06 18.65 18.57
CA SER A 306 -0.45 18.63 17.23
C SER A 306 0.90 17.89 17.15
N THR A 307 1.50 17.52 18.29
CA THR A 307 2.82 16.88 18.37
C THR A 307 2.75 15.49 18.99
N ALA A 308 3.41 14.50 18.36
CA ALA A 308 3.54 13.13 18.86
C ALA A 308 4.47 12.96 20.08
N SER A 309 5.10 14.04 20.58
CA SER A 309 6.02 13.95 21.72
C SER A 309 5.27 13.67 23.03
N SER A 310 5.45 12.47 23.55
CA SER A 310 4.87 11.94 24.79
C SER A 310 5.47 12.53 26.08
N GLU A 311 6.39 13.49 26.03
CA GLU A 311 7.26 13.81 27.18
C GLU A 311 6.99 15.13 27.94
N ARG A 312 6.06 16.00 27.53
CA ARG A 312 5.76 17.21 28.33
C ARG A 312 4.53 17.04 29.21
N ARG A 313 4.77 16.86 30.52
CA ARG A 313 3.77 17.07 31.57
C ARG A 313 3.27 18.52 31.50
N TRP A 314 1.96 18.69 31.44
CA TRP A 314 1.27 19.99 31.49
C TRP A 314 1.85 20.88 32.60
N ARG A 315 2.35 22.06 32.22
CA ARG A 315 2.59 23.17 33.17
C ARG A 315 1.46 24.19 33.01
N LYS A 316 0.92 24.63 34.13
CA LYS A 316 -0.24 25.54 34.18
C LYS A 316 0.15 26.88 33.54
N GLY A 317 -0.45 27.21 32.39
CA GLY A 317 -0.27 28.51 31.71
C GLY A 317 0.40 28.48 30.33
N GLU A 318 0.80 27.32 29.80
CA GLU A 318 1.29 27.21 28.41
C GLU A 318 0.17 26.82 27.45
N GLU A 319 -0.05 27.64 26.41
CA GLU A 319 -0.94 27.31 25.27
C GLU A 319 -0.16 26.46 24.25
N LEU A 320 -0.37 25.14 24.26
CA LEU A 320 0.06 24.29 23.14
C LEU A 320 -0.84 24.57 21.92
N PRO A 321 -0.31 24.53 20.68
CA PRO A 321 -1.14 24.65 19.48
C PRO A 321 -2.03 23.41 19.34
N LEU A 322 -3.29 23.55 19.75
CA LEU A 322 -4.36 22.56 19.64
C LEU A 322 -5.11 22.77 18.31
N LYS A 323 -5.46 21.67 17.63
CA LYS A 323 -6.44 21.70 16.52
C LYS A 323 -7.79 21.22 17.07
N CYS A 324 -8.88 21.86 16.65
CA CYS A 324 -10.24 21.58 17.14
C CYS A 324 -11.22 21.46 15.97
N LEU A 325 -12.26 20.63 16.14
CA LEU A 325 -13.36 20.46 15.18
C LEU A 325 -14.70 20.80 15.84
N HIS A 326 -15.55 21.54 15.11
CA HIS A 326 -16.94 21.78 15.48
C HIS A 326 -17.80 20.57 15.13
N TRP A 327 -18.72 20.16 16.01
CA TRP A 327 -19.68 19.10 15.72
C TRP A 327 -21.13 19.61 15.77
N THR A 328 -22.01 19.02 14.96
CA THR A 328 -23.47 19.27 14.96
C THR A 328 -24.23 17.94 15.05
N PRO A 329 -25.34 17.84 15.83
CA PRO A 329 -26.12 16.61 15.96
C PRO A 329 -26.80 16.20 14.65
N PHE A 330 -27.01 14.88 14.47
CA PHE A 330 -27.78 14.33 13.35
C PHE A 330 -29.29 14.52 13.56
N ALA A 331 -30.03 14.84 12.50
CA ALA A 331 -31.49 14.75 12.46
C ALA A 331 -31.88 13.43 11.78
N SER A 332 -32.76 12.64 12.42
CA SER A 332 -33.07 11.26 12.05
C SER A 332 -33.53 11.06 10.61
N GLY A 333 -33.01 10.02 9.94
CA GLY A 333 -33.60 9.50 8.71
C GLY A 333 -32.63 8.82 7.74
N SER A 334 -32.84 7.53 7.52
CA SER A 334 -32.30 6.63 6.48
C SER A 334 -30.94 5.96 6.71
N GLN A 335 -31.00 4.62 6.65
CA GLN A 335 -29.91 3.65 6.82
C GLN A 335 -28.99 3.55 5.60
N VAL A 336 -27.73 3.18 5.85
CA VAL A 336 -27.01 1.99 5.34
C VAL A 336 -25.53 2.35 5.18
N ALA A 337 -24.65 1.69 5.94
CA ALA A 337 -23.24 1.55 5.57
C ALA A 337 -22.72 0.18 6.00
N ASN A 338 -22.23 -0.54 5.00
CA ASN A 338 -21.75 -1.92 5.01
C ASN A 338 -20.57 -2.11 5.98
N THR A 339 -20.69 -3.08 6.89
CA THR A 339 -19.64 -3.52 7.80
C THR A 339 -18.73 -4.54 7.10
N SER A 340 -17.70 -4.11 6.36
CA SER A 340 -16.67 -5.05 5.87
C SER A 340 -15.25 -4.51 5.67
N SER A 341 -14.97 -3.25 5.97
CA SER A 341 -13.59 -2.74 6.08
C SER A 341 -13.25 -2.46 7.54
N ARG A 342 -12.05 -2.83 8.00
CA ARG A 342 -11.51 -2.42 9.31
C ARG A 342 -11.13 -0.91 9.36
N MET A 343 -11.86 -0.07 8.62
CA MET A 343 -11.77 1.38 8.67
C MET A 343 -13.19 1.94 8.57
N GLY A 344 -13.78 2.25 9.72
CA GLY A 344 -15.00 3.05 9.79
C GLY A 344 -14.64 4.53 9.74
N PHE A 345 -15.23 5.28 8.83
CA PHE A 345 -15.08 6.74 8.79
C PHE A 345 -15.89 7.38 9.93
N ILE A 346 -15.31 8.35 10.64
CA ILE A 346 -16.04 9.13 11.66
C ILE A 346 -16.67 10.41 11.07
N ALA A 347 -16.32 10.80 9.85
CA ALA A 347 -17.00 11.89 9.16
C ALA A 347 -16.96 11.69 7.64
N SER A 348 -18.14 11.83 7.02
CA SER A 348 -18.33 12.01 5.58
C SER A 348 -18.01 13.49 5.21
N PRO A 349 -18.02 13.94 3.93
CA PRO A 349 -17.64 15.29 3.51
C PRO A 349 -18.41 16.41 4.25
N PRO A 350 -18.06 17.70 4.06
CA PRO A 350 -18.60 18.86 4.79
C PRO A 350 -20.13 19.00 4.85
N GLU A 351 -20.88 18.17 4.12
CA GLU A 351 -22.33 18.21 3.97
C GLU A 351 -23.07 17.08 4.70
N LEU A 352 -22.38 16.19 5.42
CA LEU A 352 -23.01 15.10 6.19
C LEU A 352 -22.64 15.20 7.67
N HIS A 353 -23.59 15.73 8.45
CA HIS A 353 -23.54 15.79 9.91
C HIS A 353 -23.37 14.38 10.50
N GLY A 354 -22.62 14.22 11.59
CA GLY A 354 -22.43 12.94 12.28
C GLY A 354 -22.41 13.13 13.80
N CYS A 355 -22.97 12.18 14.56
CA CYS A 355 -22.99 12.23 16.03
C CYS A 355 -21.64 11.75 16.60
N LEU A 356 -20.90 12.64 17.27
CA LEU A 356 -19.79 12.30 18.16
C LEU A 356 -20.19 12.71 19.59
N ALA A 357 -20.80 11.82 20.35
CA ALA A 357 -21.09 12.05 21.76
C ALA A 357 -20.06 11.31 22.64
N PRO A 358 -19.01 11.99 23.14
CA PRO A 358 -18.09 11.40 24.10
C PRO A 358 -18.79 11.23 25.45
N VAL A 359 -18.96 9.98 25.92
CA VAL A 359 -19.37 9.71 27.31
C VAL A 359 -18.10 9.68 28.18
N VAL A 360 -17.99 10.58 29.15
CA VAL A 360 -16.86 10.61 30.11
C VAL A 360 -17.24 9.77 31.33
N LEU A 361 -16.65 8.58 31.48
CA LEU A 361 -16.75 7.78 32.71
C LEU A 361 -15.38 7.66 33.37
N GLY A 362 -15.27 8.09 34.63
CA GLY A 362 -14.16 7.72 35.51
C GLY A 362 -13.14 8.81 35.90
N ILE A 363 -13.37 10.09 35.58
CA ILE A 363 -12.50 11.19 36.04
C ILE A 363 -13.14 11.90 37.24
N SER A 364 -12.42 12.00 38.36
CA SER A 364 -12.79 12.77 39.55
C SER A 364 -13.12 14.23 39.17
N ASN A 365 -14.26 14.72 39.66
CA ASN A 365 -14.99 15.94 39.31
C ASN A 365 -14.27 17.29 39.50
N THR A 366 -12.95 17.34 39.63
CA THR A 366 -12.21 18.57 39.96
C THR A 366 -11.44 19.20 38.80
N GLU A 367 -11.27 18.53 37.65
CA GLU A 367 -10.41 19.03 36.56
C GLU A 367 -11.09 19.19 35.18
N VAL A 368 -12.36 18.82 35.03
CA VAL A 368 -13.12 19.05 33.79
C VAL A 368 -14.39 19.82 34.13
N GLN A 369 -14.51 21.07 33.66
CA GLN A 369 -15.79 21.76 33.67
C GLN A 369 -16.72 21.05 32.69
N GLN A 370 -17.63 20.22 33.22
CA GLN A 370 -18.66 19.52 32.46
C GLN A 370 -19.46 20.53 31.59
N PRO A 371 -19.62 20.30 30.28
CA PRO A 371 -20.72 20.89 29.54
C PRO A 371 -22.03 20.35 30.13
N SER A 372 -23.06 21.18 30.25
CA SER A 372 -24.38 20.72 30.69
C SER A 372 -24.93 19.70 29.69
N MET A 373 -24.92 18.42 30.05
CA MET A 373 -25.41 17.29 29.24
C MET A 373 -26.95 17.22 29.16
N GLN A 374 -27.64 18.36 29.06
CA GLN A 374 -29.11 18.36 29.02
C GLN A 374 -29.69 18.12 27.62
N ASN A 375 -28.91 18.27 26.54
CA ASN A 375 -29.41 18.18 25.16
C ASN A 375 -28.49 17.35 24.24
N VAL A 376 -28.19 16.08 24.59
CA VAL A 376 -27.52 15.15 23.67
C VAL A 376 -28.52 14.08 23.23
N GLU A 377 -29.24 14.35 22.14
CA GLU A 377 -30.14 13.39 21.47
C GLU A 377 -29.38 12.51 20.46
N CYS A 378 -28.23 11.93 20.83
CA CYS A 378 -27.75 10.77 20.06
C CYS A 378 -28.56 9.56 20.57
N SER A 379 -29.36 8.92 19.72
CA SER A 379 -30.24 7.84 20.18
C SER A 379 -29.39 6.66 20.71
N SER A 380 -29.83 6.06 21.82
CA SER A 380 -29.25 4.85 22.38
C SER A 380 -29.43 3.61 21.49
N GLU A 381 -30.02 3.77 20.31
CA GLU A 381 -30.37 2.68 19.39
C GLU A 381 -29.29 2.43 18.32
N GLU A 382 -28.26 3.28 18.22
CA GLU A 382 -27.12 3.09 17.32
C GLU A 382 -25.76 3.01 18.07
N PRO A 383 -25.39 1.82 18.61
CA PRO A 383 -24.19 1.65 19.45
C PRO A 383 -22.87 1.94 18.72
N ASN A 384 -22.86 1.94 17.38
CA ASN A 384 -21.69 2.26 16.56
C ASN A 384 -21.29 3.74 16.65
N GLN A 385 -22.17 4.59 17.17
CA GLN A 385 -21.95 6.04 17.27
C GLN A 385 -21.51 6.49 18.67
N LEU A 386 -21.29 5.56 19.61
CA LEU A 386 -20.86 5.84 20.98
C LEU A 386 -19.33 5.81 21.11
N TRP A 387 -18.75 6.96 21.46
CA TRP A 387 -17.31 7.12 21.65
C TRP A 387 -17.00 7.45 23.12
N HIS A 388 -15.94 6.89 23.66
CA HIS A 388 -15.50 7.07 25.04
C HIS A 388 -14.09 7.67 25.06
N LEU A 389 -13.90 8.76 25.80
CA LEU A 389 -12.58 9.33 26.02
C LEU A 389 -11.95 8.67 27.26
N THR A 390 -10.93 7.85 27.06
CA THR A 390 -10.24 7.16 28.14
C THR A 390 -9.37 8.11 28.96
N ALA A 391 -9.03 7.72 30.19
CA ALA A 391 -8.17 8.52 31.08
C ALA A 391 -6.76 8.76 30.49
N GLU A 392 -6.32 7.90 29.57
CA GLU A 392 -5.06 8.00 28.85
C GLU A 392 -5.13 8.99 27.66
N GLY A 393 -6.31 9.58 27.40
CA GLY A 393 -6.53 10.55 26.34
C GLY A 393 -6.80 9.93 24.97
N ARG A 394 -7.40 8.73 24.93
CA ARG A 394 -7.76 8.01 23.68
C ARG A 394 -9.26 8.08 23.46
N LEU A 395 -9.70 8.27 22.21
CA LEU A 395 -11.11 8.26 21.85
C LEU A 395 -11.48 6.88 21.29
N ARG A 396 -12.13 6.03 22.10
CA ARG A 396 -12.43 4.63 21.78
C ARG A 396 -13.90 4.43 21.41
N ASN A 397 -14.18 3.58 20.44
CA ASN A 397 -15.54 3.14 20.13
C ASN A 397 -15.87 1.90 20.95
N GLU A 398 -16.94 1.94 21.75
CA GLU A 398 -17.32 0.84 22.64
C GLU A 398 -17.78 -0.42 21.88
N HIS A 399 -18.36 -0.25 20.68
CA HIS A 399 -18.85 -1.37 19.89
C HIS A 399 -17.74 -2.11 19.13
N THR A 400 -16.86 -1.36 18.46
CA THR A 400 -15.78 -1.94 17.63
C THR A 400 -14.51 -2.21 18.41
N GLY A 401 -14.34 -1.61 19.59
CA GLY A 401 -13.14 -1.70 20.41
C GLY A 401 -11.94 -0.92 19.89
N LEU A 402 -12.07 -0.24 18.74
CA LEU A 402 -11.04 0.53 18.05
C LEU A 402 -10.94 1.97 18.58
N CYS A 403 -9.78 2.59 18.39
CA CYS A 403 -9.50 3.96 18.78
C CYS A 403 -9.45 4.88 17.56
N ALA A 404 -10.04 6.07 17.68
CA ALA A 404 -9.94 7.13 16.68
C ALA A 404 -8.51 7.68 16.63
N ILE A 405 -7.99 7.74 15.42
CA ILE A 405 -6.70 8.35 15.07
C ILE A 405 -6.95 9.54 14.14
N VAL A 406 -6.00 10.47 14.12
CA VAL A 406 -6.01 11.56 13.15
C VAL A 406 -5.10 11.16 11.99
N VAL A 407 -5.68 11.01 10.81
CA VAL A 407 -4.97 10.79 9.54
C VAL A 407 -4.81 12.16 8.89
N GLU A 408 -3.57 12.60 8.72
CA GLU A 408 -3.30 13.85 7.99
C GLU A 408 -3.42 13.59 6.48
N GLU A 409 -4.14 14.44 5.75
CA GLU A 409 -4.28 14.32 4.30
C GLU A 409 -2.89 14.29 3.64
N GLY A 410 -2.68 13.22 2.89
CA GLY A 410 -1.42 12.51 2.88
C GLY A 410 -0.47 12.99 1.79
N GLU A 411 0.33 13.99 2.09
CA GLU A 411 1.58 14.21 1.35
C GLU A 411 2.49 12.98 1.56
N ARG A 412 2.92 12.33 0.48
CA ARG A 412 3.90 11.23 0.53
C ARG A 412 5.12 11.62 -0.29
N ILE A 413 6.31 11.39 0.25
CA ILE A 413 7.56 11.68 -0.44
C ILE A 413 8.36 10.39 -0.57
N TRP A 414 8.54 9.92 -1.78
CA TRP A 414 9.38 8.76 -2.04
C TRP A 414 10.73 9.19 -2.59
N VAL A 415 11.78 8.48 -2.18
CA VAL A 415 13.13 8.67 -2.68
C VAL A 415 13.76 7.34 -3.06
N ALA A 416 14.66 7.40 -4.02
CA ALA A 416 15.52 6.29 -4.40
C ALA A 416 16.84 6.85 -4.95
N ARG A 417 17.83 5.99 -5.17
CA ARG A 417 19.03 6.35 -5.93
C ARG A 417 19.19 5.45 -7.14
N HIS A 418 19.82 5.92 -8.21
CA HIS A 418 20.21 5.04 -9.30
C HIS A 418 21.26 4.03 -8.78
N SER A 419 21.34 2.86 -9.40
CA SER A 419 22.40 1.87 -9.14
C SER A 419 23.82 2.39 -9.40
N SER A 420 23.95 3.52 -10.08
CA SER A 420 25.17 4.31 -10.25
C SER A 420 25.17 5.48 -9.29
N ASP A 421 26.34 5.84 -8.76
CA ASP A 421 26.44 6.98 -7.86
C ASP A 421 26.24 8.30 -8.63
N GLN A 422 25.63 9.29 -7.97
CA GLN A 422 25.33 10.67 -8.43
C GLN A 422 23.94 10.96 -9.02
N VAL A 423 23.06 9.95 -9.16
CA VAL A 423 21.65 10.18 -9.57
C VAL A 423 20.69 9.73 -8.47
N TYR A 424 19.76 10.61 -8.11
CA TYR A 424 18.72 10.36 -7.12
C TYR A 424 17.35 10.61 -7.72
N TYR A 425 16.36 9.82 -7.31
CA TYR A 425 14.98 9.99 -7.72
C TYR A 425 14.14 10.44 -6.54
N MET A 426 13.16 11.28 -6.83
CA MET A 426 12.25 11.81 -5.83
C MET A 426 10.85 11.93 -6.43
N ALA A 427 9.84 11.52 -5.67
CA ALA A 427 8.44 11.67 -6.06
C ALA A 427 7.63 12.29 -4.92
N PHE A 428 6.88 13.34 -5.24
CA PHE A 428 5.89 13.97 -4.37
C PHE A 428 4.51 13.50 -4.79
N PHE A 429 3.82 12.76 -3.93
CA PHE A 429 2.44 12.33 -4.16
C PHE A 429 1.49 13.12 -3.27
N ASN A 430 0.48 13.71 -3.88
CA ASN A 430 -0.58 14.41 -3.17
C ASN A 430 -1.81 13.51 -3.09
N LEU A 431 -2.05 12.88 -1.93
CA LEU A 431 -3.23 12.05 -1.74
C LEU A 431 -4.51 12.86 -1.45
N GLY A 432 -4.39 14.18 -1.31
CA GLY A 432 -5.53 15.08 -1.11
C GLY A 432 -6.20 15.48 -2.43
N SER A 433 -7.43 15.98 -2.35
CA SER A 433 -8.20 16.41 -3.52
C SER A 433 -7.86 17.82 -4.03
N THR A 434 -7.11 18.60 -3.24
CA THR A 434 -6.71 19.97 -3.59
C THR A 434 -5.23 20.03 -3.92
N ALA A 435 -4.84 20.95 -4.81
CA ALA A 435 -3.44 21.19 -5.11
C ALA A 435 -2.65 21.62 -3.86
N THR A 436 -1.49 21.03 -3.65
CA THR A 436 -0.68 21.18 -2.44
C THR A 436 0.77 21.48 -2.81
N HIS A 437 1.38 22.47 -2.15
CA HIS A 437 2.79 22.78 -2.36
C HIS A 437 3.66 21.86 -1.49
N MET A 438 4.34 20.92 -2.11
CA MET A 438 5.20 19.94 -1.46
C MET A 438 6.67 20.30 -1.68
N ALA A 439 7.51 20.14 -0.66
CA ALA A 439 8.93 20.40 -0.78
C ALA A 439 9.75 19.54 0.19
N VAL A 440 10.98 19.22 -0.21
CA VAL A 440 11.96 18.55 0.67
C VAL A 440 13.34 19.15 0.48
N GLY A 441 14.11 19.18 1.56
CA GLY A 441 15.51 19.59 1.53
C GLY A 441 16.37 18.56 0.79
N ILE A 442 17.25 19.01 -0.10
CA ILE A 442 18.20 18.16 -0.82
C ILE A 442 19.14 17.46 0.17
N ASP A 443 19.48 18.13 1.27
CA ASP A 443 20.23 17.57 2.38
C ASP A 443 19.55 16.35 3.00
N THR A 444 18.23 16.37 3.12
CA THR A 444 17.41 15.27 3.66
C THR A 444 17.45 14.07 2.71
N VAL A 445 17.30 14.31 1.41
CA VAL A 445 17.36 13.25 0.39
C VAL A 445 18.75 12.61 0.35
N ILE A 446 19.81 13.41 0.33
CA ILE A 446 21.18 12.90 0.14
C ILE A 446 21.70 12.22 1.40
N ARG A 447 21.44 12.77 2.60
CA ARG A 447 21.83 12.11 3.86
C ARG A 447 21.26 10.71 4.02
N ARG A 448 20.12 10.42 3.37
CA ARG A 448 19.54 9.08 3.40
C ARG A 448 20.44 8.03 2.75
N PHE A 449 21.16 8.41 1.70
CA PHE A 449 21.99 7.50 0.90
C PHE A 449 23.49 7.67 1.17
N VAL A 450 23.91 8.87 1.59
CA VAL A 450 25.30 9.21 1.93
C VAL A 450 25.34 9.80 3.35
N PRO A 451 25.27 8.97 4.41
CA PRO A 451 25.17 9.44 5.80
C PRO A 451 26.40 10.25 6.27
N SER A 452 27.54 10.09 5.60
CA SER A 452 28.80 10.79 5.89
C SER A 452 28.83 12.27 5.45
N THR A 453 27.74 12.78 4.86
CA THR A 453 27.62 14.19 4.47
C THR A 453 27.53 15.13 5.67
N LYS A 454 28.32 16.20 5.63
CA LYS A 454 28.25 17.31 6.59
C LYS A 454 27.28 18.37 6.06
N ILE A 455 26.38 18.88 6.91
CA ILE A 455 25.62 20.10 6.59
C ILE A 455 26.33 21.24 7.30
N ILE A 456 26.62 22.30 6.55
CA ILE A 456 27.01 23.59 7.11
C ILE A 456 25.88 24.57 6.90
N ASP A 457 25.32 25.07 8.01
CA ASP A 457 24.45 26.24 7.99
C ASP A 457 25.32 27.48 7.71
N VAL A 458 25.22 28.04 6.51
CA VAL A 458 25.94 29.29 6.16
C VAL A 458 25.05 30.46 6.56
N SER A 459 25.31 30.99 7.75
CA SER A 459 24.56 32.11 8.36
C SER A 459 25.13 33.49 8.03
N SER A 460 26.20 33.60 7.25
CA SER A 460 26.83 34.88 6.91
C SER A 460 26.41 35.40 5.52
N GLY A 461 25.37 36.26 5.48
CA GLY A 461 24.94 36.96 4.28
C GLY A 461 23.45 37.33 4.27
N SER A 462 22.99 38.09 3.27
CA SER A 462 21.59 38.52 3.10
C SER A 462 20.62 37.41 2.69
N ASN A 463 21.08 36.16 2.59
CA ASN A 463 20.28 35.01 2.19
C ASN A 463 20.84 33.74 2.88
N PRO A 464 20.24 33.27 3.99
CA PRO A 464 20.72 32.09 4.69
C PRO A 464 20.52 30.82 3.85
N HIS A 465 21.56 30.01 3.67
CA HIS A 465 21.50 28.76 2.89
C HIS A 465 22.25 27.61 3.57
N ARG A 466 21.80 26.37 3.32
CA ARG A 466 22.44 25.14 3.82
C ARG A 466 23.30 24.51 2.75
N ARG A 467 24.62 24.41 2.98
CA ARG A 467 25.51 23.66 2.10
C ARG A 467 25.58 22.20 2.51
N VAL A 468 25.35 21.30 1.55
CA VAL A 468 25.64 19.88 1.70
C VAL A 468 27.07 19.66 1.24
N MET A 469 27.93 19.30 2.18
CA MET A 469 29.32 18.95 1.87
C MET A 469 29.54 17.46 2.04
N LEU A 470 30.34 16.88 1.15
CA LEU A 470 30.85 15.52 1.36
C LEU A 470 31.88 15.51 2.50
N ALA A 471 32.28 14.31 2.93
CA ALA A 471 33.21 14.13 4.05
C ALA A 471 34.58 14.83 3.84
N ASP A 472 34.96 15.02 2.58
CA ASP A 472 36.17 15.71 2.12
C ASP A 472 36.03 17.25 2.02
N ASN A 473 34.89 17.80 2.46
CA ASN A 473 34.53 19.22 2.41
C ASN A 473 34.32 19.79 0.99
N THR A 474 34.02 18.94 -0.01
CA THR A 474 33.57 19.41 -1.32
C THR A 474 32.09 19.80 -1.32
N ASP A 475 31.76 20.94 -1.95
CA ASP A 475 30.38 21.39 -2.12
C ASP A 475 29.65 20.51 -3.13
N LEU A 476 28.44 20.06 -2.79
CA LEU A 476 27.60 19.25 -3.67
C LEU A 476 26.58 20.13 -4.38
N ILE A 477 26.63 20.16 -5.70
CA ILE A 477 25.71 20.91 -6.55
C ILE A 477 24.75 19.92 -7.21
N CYS A 478 23.45 20.11 -6.99
CA CYS A 478 22.42 19.25 -7.59
C CYS A 478 21.67 19.99 -8.69
N LYS A 479 21.42 19.31 -9.79
CA LYS A 479 20.48 19.73 -10.84
C LYS A 479 19.23 18.88 -10.79
N ALA A 480 18.07 19.46 -11.05
CA ALA A 480 16.80 18.75 -11.05
C ALA A 480 16.13 18.74 -12.43
N PHE A 481 15.62 17.58 -12.84
CA PHE A 481 14.80 17.41 -14.03
C PHE A 481 13.41 16.93 -13.63
N ASP A 482 12.37 17.64 -14.08
CA ASP A 482 10.97 17.28 -13.90
C ASP A 482 10.54 16.27 -14.97
N VAL A 483 10.23 15.04 -14.54
CA VAL A 483 9.95 13.92 -15.43
C VAL A 483 8.65 14.07 -16.21
N TRP A 484 7.58 14.53 -15.55
CA TRP A 484 6.26 14.60 -16.18
C TRP A 484 6.10 15.86 -17.02
N ASN A 485 6.71 16.97 -16.60
CA ASN A 485 6.71 18.22 -17.38
C ASN A 485 7.84 18.29 -18.42
N GLN A 486 8.76 17.32 -18.43
CA GLN A 486 9.96 17.29 -19.27
C GLN A 486 10.76 18.59 -19.21
N HIS A 487 10.93 19.13 -18.01
CA HIS A 487 11.52 20.45 -17.78
C HIS A 487 12.80 20.34 -16.94
N ASP A 488 13.92 20.83 -17.48
CA ASP A 488 15.18 20.97 -16.74
C ASP A 488 15.12 22.25 -15.88
N LEU A 489 15.11 22.08 -14.56
CA LEU A 489 15.10 23.16 -13.58
C LEU A 489 16.50 23.75 -13.36
N GLY A 490 17.53 23.16 -13.94
CA GLY A 490 18.92 23.56 -13.74
C GLY A 490 19.39 23.29 -12.31
N VAL A 491 20.31 24.11 -11.83
CA VAL A 491 20.87 23.99 -10.47
C VAL A 491 19.82 24.40 -9.45
N VAL A 492 19.47 23.48 -8.56
CA VAL A 492 18.52 23.70 -7.47
C VAL A 492 19.23 24.13 -6.19
N GLY A 493 18.55 24.93 -5.37
CA GLY A 493 19.07 25.49 -4.13
C GLY A 493 19.17 24.46 -3.00
N ASN A 494 18.64 24.77 -1.82
CA ASN A 494 18.68 23.84 -0.67
C ASN A 494 17.52 22.84 -0.66
N SER A 495 16.48 23.11 -1.44
CA SER A 495 15.27 22.30 -1.50
C SER A 495 14.73 22.24 -2.93
N VAL A 496 13.96 21.19 -3.18
CA VAL A 496 13.16 21.03 -4.40
C VAL A 496 11.71 20.97 -3.94
N GLY A 497 10.82 21.65 -4.66
CA GLY A 497 9.41 21.66 -4.36
C GLY A 497 8.56 21.95 -5.58
N ALA A 498 7.29 21.58 -5.49
CA ALA A 498 6.34 21.64 -6.57
C ALA A 498 4.94 21.90 -6.02
N LEU A 499 4.12 22.63 -6.78
CA LEU A 499 2.67 22.60 -6.60
C LEU A 499 2.15 21.32 -7.28
N VAL A 500 1.73 20.35 -6.49
CA VAL A 500 1.21 19.06 -6.98
C VAL A 500 -0.30 19.12 -6.94
N GLU A 501 -0.96 18.86 -8.07
CA GLU A 501 -2.43 18.83 -8.15
C GLU A 501 -3.05 17.74 -7.26
N GLY A 502 -4.36 17.82 -7.02
CA GLY A 502 -5.07 16.81 -6.23
C GLY A 502 -4.94 15.42 -6.87
N HIS A 503 -4.65 14.41 -6.05
CA HIS A 503 -4.37 13.03 -6.50
C HIS A 503 -3.18 12.89 -7.48
N GLY A 504 -2.42 13.96 -7.69
CA GLY A 504 -1.33 14.01 -8.65
C GLY A 504 0.03 13.65 -8.06
N VAL A 505 1.03 13.65 -8.94
CA VAL A 505 2.43 13.38 -8.60
C VAL A 505 3.37 14.34 -9.33
N ALA A 506 4.44 14.75 -8.66
CA ALA A 506 5.61 15.36 -9.31
C ALA A 506 6.83 14.46 -9.09
N VAL A 507 7.53 14.10 -10.17
CA VAL A 507 8.70 13.21 -10.13
C VAL A 507 9.93 13.96 -10.64
N TYR A 508 11.00 13.91 -9.85
CA TYR A 508 12.26 14.60 -10.10
C TYR A 508 13.43 13.63 -10.17
N ILE A 509 14.34 13.90 -11.10
CA ILE A 509 15.66 13.29 -11.16
C ILE A 509 16.68 14.33 -10.73
N LEU A 510 17.43 14.03 -9.67
CA LEU A 510 18.49 14.87 -9.14
C LEU A 510 19.84 14.31 -9.57
N THR A 511 20.61 15.10 -10.32
CA THR A 511 22.01 14.78 -10.63
C THR A 511 22.91 15.66 -9.77
N CYS A 512 23.66 15.05 -8.85
CA CYS A 512 24.47 15.79 -7.88
C CYS A 512 25.96 15.52 -8.12
N THR A 513 26.72 16.58 -8.36
CA THR A 513 28.17 16.53 -8.63
C THR A 513 28.93 17.41 -7.63
N THR A 514 30.16 17.03 -7.30
CA THR A 514 31.05 17.89 -6.52
C THR A 514 31.46 19.11 -7.34
N SER A 515 31.54 20.29 -6.72
CA SER A 515 32.16 21.44 -7.37
C SER A 515 33.66 21.18 -7.52
N LEU A 516 34.18 21.26 -8.75
CA LEU A 516 35.62 21.24 -9.02
C LEU A 516 36.33 22.47 -8.46
#